data_AF-A0A954FGX5-F1
#
_entry.id   AF-A0A954FGX5-F1
#
_cell.length_a   1.000
_cell.length_b   1.000
_cell.length_c   1.000
_cell.angle_alpha   90.00
_cell.angle_beta   90.00
_cell.angle_gamma   90.00
#
_symmetry.space_group_name_H-M   'P 1'
#
loop_
_entity.id
_entity.type
_entity.pdbx_description
1 polymer ?
#
loop_
_entity_poly.entity_id
_entity_poly.type
_entity_poly.pdbx_seq_one_letter_code
_entity_poly.pdbx_strand_id
1 'polypeptide(L)'
;MKTTILALVLASIVGLMYCSDESLAVTQESEDKELRVLQESRRDTLKRVEVILDSKFKSGLTTANEVLNARIPLLEAELELARSQQERIAIFEKMLEVQTEVERNLSGMVNSGGGREGAGPVDLLTATAARIKAEIDLYKAKKDQ
;
A
#
# COMPACT_ATOMS: atom_id res chain seq x y z
N MET A 1 21.54 -73.08 -11.20
CA MET A 1 20.22 -72.42 -11.33
C MET A 1 19.98 -71.57 -10.09
N LYS A 2 19.56 -70.32 -10.29
CA LYS A 2 19.00 -69.38 -9.30
C LYS A 2 20.00 -68.64 -8.39
N THR A 3 20.56 -67.51 -8.85
CA THR A 3 20.93 -66.35 -7.98
C THR A 3 21.35 -65.06 -8.73
N THR A 4 21.15 -64.93 -10.05
CA THR A 4 21.71 -63.78 -10.82
C THR A 4 20.70 -62.79 -11.42
N ILE A 5 19.41 -62.83 -11.05
CA ILE A 5 18.39 -61.97 -11.70
C ILE A 5 17.86 -60.84 -10.79
N LEU A 6 18.18 -60.83 -9.49
CA LEU A 6 17.54 -59.89 -8.55
C LEU A 6 18.28 -58.57 -8.29
N ALA A 7 19.38 -58.28 -9.01
CA ALA A 7 20.13 -57.03 -8.83
C ALA A 7 19.78 -55.95 -9.87
N LEU A 8 19.01 -56.29 -10.92
CA LEU A 8 18.82 -55.39 -12.07
C LEU A 8 17.48 -54.64 -12.08
N VAL A 9 16.66 -54.77 -11.03
CA VAL A 9 15.32 -54.14 -10.97
C VAL A 9 15.28 -52.95 -10.00
N LEU A 10 16.26 -52.79 -9.11
CA LEU A 10 16.28 -51.67 -8.14
C LEU A 10 17.01 -50.41 -8.63
N ALA A 11 17.73 -50.47 -9.75
CA ALA A 11 18.44 -49.31 -10.29
C ALA A 11 17.58 -48.39 -11.19
N SER A 12 16.37 -48.82 -11.58
CA SER A 12 15.56 -48.11 -12.58
C SER A 12 14.47 -47.20 -11.99
N ILE A 13 14.24 -47.22 -10.67
CA ILE A 13 13.17 -46.43 -10.03
C ILE A 13 13.70 -45.13 -9.40
N VAL A 14 15.02 -45.00 -9.20
CA VAL A 14 15.62 -43.79 -8.59
C VAL A 14 15.89 -42.68 -9.63
N GLY A 15 15.82 -42.97 -10.93
CA GLY A 15 16.18 -42.03 -12.01
C GLY A 15 15.05 -41.12 -12.52
N LEU A 16 13.84 -41.17 -11.96
CA LEU A 16 12.68 -40.40 -12.43
C LEU A 16 12.23 -39.30 -11.46
N MET A 17 13.08 -38.93 -10.49
CA MET A 17 12.74 -37.93 -9.47
C MET A 17 13.59 -36.65 -9.52
N TYR A 18 14.13 -36.28 -10.69
CA TYR A 18 14.80 -35.00 -10.90
C TYR A 18 14.64 -34.57 -12.36
N CYS A 19 13.50 -33.97 -12.74
CA CYS A 19 13.38 -33.12 -13.94
C CYS A 19 11.99 -32.46 -14.05
N SER A 20 11.53 -31.75 -13.02
CA SER A 20 10.28 -30.96 -13.14
C SER A 20 10.27 -29.58 -12.47
N ASP A 21 11.35 -29.11 -11.82
CA ASP A 21 11.28 -27.84 -11.08
C ASP A 21 11.61 -26.56 -11.88
N GLU A 22 12.06 -26.65 -13.12
CA GLU A 22 12.53 -25.46 -13.86
C GLU A 22 11.43 -24.69 -14.61
N SER A 23 10.18 -25.17 -14.58
CA SER A 23 9.06 -24.52 -15.29
C SER A 23 8.25 -23.54 -14.43
N LEU A 24 8.34 -23.58 -13.10
CA LEU A 24 7.50 -22.75 -12.20
C LEU A 24 8.14 -21.39 -11.84
N ALA A 25 9.47 -21.31 -11.86
CA ALA A 25 10.20 -20.08 -11.53
C ALA A 25 10.02 -18.98 -12.61
N VAL A 26 9.91 -19.37 -13.88
CA VAL A 26 9.80 -18.42 -15.01
C VAL A 26 8.45 -17.69 -15.03
N THR A 27 7.37 -18.35 -14.63
CA THR A 27 6.03 -17.73 -14.59
C THR A 27 5.89 -16.77 -13.41
N GLN A 28 6.36 -17.15 -12.21
CA GLN A 28 6.28 -16.28 -11.02
C GLN A 28 7.10 -14.99 -11.17
N GLU A 29 8.31 -15.06 -11.72
CA GLU A 29 9.13 -13.85 -11.92
C GLU A 29 8.50 -12.87 -12.93
N SER A 30 7.74 -13.39 -13.90
CA SER A 30 7.03 -12.55 -14.88
C SER A 30 5.80 -11.86 -14.27
N GLU A 31 5.02 -12.58 -13.45
CA GLU A 31 3.84 -12.05 -12.77
C GLU A 31 4.21 -10.94 -11.77
N ASP A 32 5.31 -11.13 -11.02
CA ASP A 32 5.82 -10.12 -10.08
C ASP A 32 6.27 -8.83 -10.78
N LYS A 33 6.84 -8.94 -11.98
CA LYS A 33 7.23 -7.77 -12.79
C LYS A 33 6.02 -7.01 -13.30
N GLU A 34 4.99 -7.72 -13.79
CA GLU A 34 3.75 -7.09 -14.25
C GLU A 34 3.00 -6.39 -13.12
N LEU A 35 2.88 -7.03 -11.95
CA LEU A 35 2.27 -6.43 -10.76
C LEU A 35 2.97 -5.14 -10.36
N ARG A 36 4.31 -5.16 -10.36
CA ARG A 36 5.12 -3.98 -10.04
C ARG A 36 4.85 -2.83 -11.00
N VAL A 37 4.78 -3.10 -12.31
CA VAL A 37 4.47 -2.07 -13.32
C VAL A 37 3.08 -1.47 -13.08
N LEU A 38 2.09 -2.28 -12.70
CA LEU A 38 0.75 -1.79 -12.35
C LEU A 38 0.75 -0.91 -11.09
N GLN A 39 1.48 -1.30 -10.04
CA GLN A 39 1.63 -0.49 -8.83
C GLN A 39 2.32 0.85 -9.10
N GLU A 40 3.40 0.84 -9.90
CA GLU A 40 4.11 2.05 -10.32
C GLU A 40 3.19 2.99 -11.14
N SER A 41 2.42 2.42 -12.08
CA SER A 41 1.43 3.16 -12.87
C SER A 41 0.31 3.77 -12.02
N ARG A 42 -0.19 3.02 -11.01
CA ARG A 42 -1.17 3.53 -10.04
C ARG A 42 -0.60 4.70 -9.25
N ARG A 43 0.62 4.58 -8.71
CA ARG A 43 1.31 5.65 -7.97
C ARG A 43 1.46 6.90 -8.84
N ASP A 44 1.95 6.73 -10.07
CA ASP A 44 2.17 7.85 -11.00
C ASP A 44 0.87 8.57 -11.36
N THR A 45 -0.22 7.83 -11.55
CA THR A 45 -1.54 8.41 -11.82
C THR A 45 -2.03 9.22 -10.63
N LEU A 46 -1.94 8.68 -9.41
CA LEU A 46 -2.34 9.37 -8.18
C LEU A 46 -1.48 10.61 -7.92
N LYS A 47 -0.18 10.56 -8.22
CA LYS A 47 0.71 11.71 -8.14
C LYS A 47 0.28 12.84 -9.07
N ARG A 48 -0.18 12.53 -10.29
CA ARG A 48 -0.73 13.55 -11.20
C ARG A 48 -2.02 14.16 -10.65
N VAL A 49 -2.88 13.36 -10.02
CA VAL A 49 -4.09 13.86 -9.36
C VAL A 49 -3.74 14.85 -8.25
N GLU A 50 -2.78 14.50 -7.38
CA GLU A 50 -2.31 15.39 -6.31
C GLU A 50 -1.80 16.72 -6.88
N VAL A 51 -0.94 16.68 -7.91
CA VAL A 51 -0.39 17.89 -8.55
C VAL A 51 -1.50 18.79 -9.12
N ILE A 52 -2.52 18.19 -9.77
CA ILE A 52 -3.65 18.94 -10.31
C ILE A 52 -4.47 19.58 -9.19
N LEU A 53 -4.76 18.85 -8.11
CA LEU A 53 -5.53 19.38 -6.97
C LEU A 53 -4.76 20.46 -6.23
N ASP A 54 -3.46 20.30 -6.02
CA ASP A 54 -2.61 21.33 -5.43
C ASP A 54 -2.61 22.62 -6.26
N SER A 55 -2.51 22.51 -7.59
CA SER A 55 -2.62 23.66 -8.49
C SER A 55 -4.00 24.33 -8.42
N LYS A 56 -5.08 23.54 -8.36
CA LYS A 56 -6.44 24.07 -8.19
C LYS A 56 -6.62 24.76 -6.84
N PHE A 57 -6.03 24.21 -5.79
CA PHE A 57 -6.11 24.76 -4.43
C PHE A 57 -5.42 26.12 -4.36
N LYS A 58 -4.21 26.22 -4.91
CA LYS A 58 -3.49 27.49 -5.06
C LYS A 58 -4.26 28.54 -5.87
N SER A 59 -5.14 28.08 -6.77
CA SER A 59 -6.01 28.94 -7.58
C SER A 59 -7.38 29.21 -6.95
N GLY A 60 -7.67 28.67 -5.76
CA GLY A 60 -8.97 28.79 -5.09
C GLY A 60 -10.11 27.98 -5.73
N LEU A 61 -9.80 27.00 -6.57
CA LEU A 61 -10.76 26.21 -7.35
C LEU A 61 -11.12 24.85 -6.73
N THR A 62 -10.52 24.50 -5.59
CA THR A 62 -10.76 23.26 -4.84
C THR A 62 -10.47 23.53 -3.36
N THR A 63 -10.88 22.63 -2.48
CA THR A 63 -10.70 22.78 -1.03
C THR A 63 -9.42 22.10 -0.54
N ALA A 64 -8.91 22.52 0.63
CA ALA A 64 -7.78 21.85 1.27
C ALA A 64 -8.08 20.37 1.55
N ASN A 65 -9.32 20.05 1.92
CA ASN A 65 -9.74 18.68 2.18
C ASN A 65 -9.69 17.79 0.94
N GLU A 66 -10.03 18.30 -0.25
CA GLU A 66 -9.90 17.53 -1.49
C GLU A 66 -8.44 17.19 -1.78
N VAL A 67 -7.51 18.12 -1.54
CA VAL A 67 -6.06 17.88 -1.68
C VAL A 67 -5.61 16.81 -0.68
N LEU A 68 -5.95 16.95 0.60
CA LEU A 68 -5.55 16.02 1.65
C LEU A 68 -6.12 14.62 1.41
N ASN A 69 -7.37 14.51 1.00
CA ASN A 69 -8.00 13.23 0.68
C ASN A 69 -7.36 12.53 -0.52
N ALA A 70 -6.79 13.27 -1.48
CA ALA A 70 -6.06 12.69 -2.60
C ALA A 70 -4.64 12.21 -2.23
N ARG A 71 -4.04 12.77 -1.17
CA ARG A 71 -2.72 12.35 -0.68
C ARG A 71 -2.72 10.97 -0.05
N ILE A 72 -3.79 10.58 0.64
CA ILE A 72 -3.91 9.26 1.28
C ILE A 72 -3.72 8.09 0.29
N PRO A 73 -4.49 7.98 -0.80
CA PRO A 73 -4.31 6.88 -1.75
C PRO A 73 -2.95 6.91 -2.44
N LEU A 74 -2.35 8.10 -2.65
CA LEU A 74 -0.99 8.21 -3.16
C LEU A 74 0.02 7.60 -2.17
N LEU A 75 -0.08 7.94 -0.89
CA LEU A 75 0.81 7.41 0.15
C LEU A 75 0.63 5.89 0.32
N GLU A 76 -0.59 5.36 0.19
CA GLU A 76 -0.84 3.92 0.18
C GLU A 76 -0.14 3.23 -1.01
N ALA A 77 -0.21 3.82 -2.21
CA ALA A 77 0.50 3.30 -3.39
C ALA A 77 2.03 3.39 -3.23
N GLU A 78 2.54 4.43 -2.58
CA GLU A 78 3.96 4.53 -2.24
C GLU A 78 4.36 3.46 -1.21
N LEU A 79 3.50 3.16 -0.23
CA LEU A 79 3.74 2.14 0.78
C LEU A 79 3.85 0.74 0.17
N GLU A 80 3.00 0.42 -0.82
CA GLU A 80 3.06 -0.84 -1.59
C GLU A 80 4.39 -1.01 -2.34
N LEU A 81 5.02 0.09 -2.74
CA LEU A 81 6.29 0.10 -3.48
C LEU A 81 7.53 0.24 -2.57
N ALA A 82 7.34 0.46 -1.27
CA ALA A 82 8.43 0.67 -0.32
C ALA A 82 9.30 -0.59 -0.18
N ARG A 83 10.61 -0.44 -0.33
CA ARG A 83 11.59 -1.53 -0.31
C ARG A 83 12.29 -1.70 1.03
N SER A 84 12.24 -0.68 1.87
CA SER A 84 12.91 -0.69 3.18
C SER A 84 11.97 -0.32 4.30
N GLN A 85 12.31 -0.77 5.51
CA GLN A 85 11.56 -0.40 6.71
C GLN A 85 11.59 1.11 6.94
N GLN A 86 12.71 1.77 6.64
CA GLN A 86 12.86 3.22 6.75
C GLN A 86 11.94 3.97 5.79
N GLU A 87 11.80 3.50 4.54
CA GLU A 87 10.84 4.06 3.58
C GLU A 87 9.41 3.91 4.09
N ARG A 88 9.04 2.73 4.62
CA ARG A 88 7.70 2.49 5.18
C ARG A 88 7.40 3.42 6.36
N ILE A 89 8.36 3.58 7.29
CA ILE A 89 8.22 4.50 8.43
C ILE A 89 8.01 5.94 7.92
N ALA A 90 8.82 6.41 6.98
CA ALA A 90 8.69 7.75 6.43
C ALA A 90 7.33 7.98 5.75
N ILE A 91 6.78 6.96 5.07
CA ILE A 91 5.45 7.03 4.47
C ILE A 91 4.36 7.08 5.55
N PHE A 92 4.44 6.25 6.59
CA PHE A 92 3.49 6.29 7.70
C PHE A 92 3.52 7.61 8.48
N GLU A 93 4.68 8.24 8.62
CA GLU A 93 4.80 9.58 9.21
C GLU A 93 4.04 10.63 8.38
N LYS A 94 4.19 10.60 7.06
CA LYS A 94 3.42 11.47 6.15
C LYS A 94 1.92 11.18 6.21
N MET A 95 1.52 9.91 6.28
CA MET A 95 0.10 9.55 6.42
C MET A 95 -0.49 10.10 7.71
N LEU A 96 0.24 9.99 8.83
CA LEU A 96 -0.18 10.55 10.10
C LEU A 96 -0.32 12.08 10.03
N GLU A 97 0.63 12.77 9.40
CA GLU A 97 0.57 14.22 9.20
C GLU A 97 -0.69 14.63 8.42
N VAL A 98 -0.95 13.99 7.28
CA VAL A 98 -2.13 14.27 6.45
C VAL A 98 -3.43 14.00 7.23
N GLN A 99 -3.54 12.86 7.91
CA GLN A 99 -4.74 12.52 8.68
C GLN A 99 -4.98 13.49 9.85
N THR A 100 -3.90 13.94 10.49
CA THR A 100 -3.98 14.96 11.55
C THR A 100 -4.50 16.30 11.00
N GLU A 101 -4.09 16.68 9.79
CA GLU A 101 -4.57 17.90 9.15
C GLU A 101 -6.06 17.78 8.74
N VAL A 102 -6.47 16.63 8.20
CA VAL A 102 -7.88 16.34 7.88
C VAL A 102 -8.75 16.43 9.12
N GLU A 103 -8.37 15.77 10.21
CA GLU A 103 -9.10 15.82 11.48
C GLU A 103 -9.19 17.26 12.01
N ARG A 104 -8.09 18.02 11.97
CA ARG A 104 -8.08 19.43 12.40
C ARG A 104 -9.05 20.29 11.60
N ASN A 105 -9.06 20.14 10.27
CA ASN A 105 -9.96 20.90 9.39
C ASN A 105 -11.42 20.56 9.67
N LEU A 106 -11.75 19.28 9.82
CA LEU A 106 -13.10 18.81 10.14
C LEU A 106 -13.55 19.29 11.52
N SER A 107 -12.66 19.25 12.52
CA SER A 107 -12.93 19.78 13.86
C SER A 107 -13.28 21.27 13.80
N GLY A 108 -12.51 22.06 13.04
CA GLY A 108 -12.81 23.48 12.82
C GLY A 108 -14.18 23.73 12.20
N MET A 109 -14.58 22.92 11.21
CA MET A 109 -15.90 23.03 10.57
C MET A 109 -17.05 22.64 11.50
N VAL A 110 -16.90 21.55 12.26
CA VAL A 110 -17.90 21.11 13.24
C VAL A 110 -18.09 22.17 14.33
N ASN A 111 -16.99 22.71 14.86
CA ASN A 111 -17.03 23.73 15.93
C ASN A 111 -17.60 25.08 15.45
N SER A 112 -17.51 25.37 14.16
CA SER A 112 -18.08 26.58 13.55
C SER A 112 -19.59 26.45 13.26
N GLY A 113 -20.23 25.37 13.73
CA GLY A 113 -21.66 25.15 13.58
C GLY A 113 -22.07 24.59 12.22
N GLY A 114 -21.18 23.79 11.60
CA GLY A 114 -21.36 23.05 10.34
C GLY A 114 -22.69 23.27 9.62
N GLY A 115 -22.66 24.03 8.52
CA GLY A 115 -23.86 24.29 7.71
C GLY A 115 -24.50 23.01 7.14
N ARG A 116 -25.64 23.14 6.45
CA ARG A 116 -26.42 22.00 5.90
C ARG A 116 -25.63 21.09 4.92
N GLU A 117 -24.48 21.56 4.43
CA GLU A 117 -23.57 20.85 3.53
C GLU A 117 -22.15 20.66 4.13
N GLY A 118 -21.95 21.03 5.39
CA GLY A 118 -20.66 20.95 6.08
C GLY A 118 -20.43 19.60 6.77
N ALA A 119 -19.18 19.38 7.19
CA ALA A 119 -18.80 18.20 7.96
C ALA A 119 -19.57 18.11 9.29
N GLY A 120 -20.14 16.94 9.56
CA GLY A 120 -20.85 16.64 10.79
C GLY A 120 -19.99 15.90 11.82
N PRO A 121 -20.56 15.59 13.00
CA PRO A 121 -19.87 14.82 14.04
C PRO A 121 -19.38 13.44 13.57
N VAL A 122 -20.12 12.80 12.65
CA VAL A 122 -19.73 11.48 12.08
C VAL A 122 -18.46 11.60 11.23
N ASP A 123 -18.31 12.67 10.45
CA ASP A 123 -17.12 12.90 9.62
C ASP A 123 -15.89 13.13 10.51
N LEU A 124 -16.05 13.92 11.58
CA LEU A 124 -14.98 14.15 12.56
C LEU A 124 -14.54 12.82 13.20
N LEU A 125 -15.48 12.00 13.69
CA LEU A 125 -15.15 10.70 14.29
C LEU A 125 -14.46 9.76 13.29
N THR A 126 -14.87 9.80 12.02
CA THR A 126 -14.23 9.01 10.95
C THR A 126 -12.78 9.46 10.72
N ALA A 127 -12.52 10.77 10.69
CA ALA A 127 -11.17 11.29 10.57
C ALA A 127 -10.30 10.99 11.80
N THR A 128 -10.86 11.10 13.01
CA THR A 128 -10.17 10.69 14.25
C THR A 128 -9.79 9.21 14.19
N ALA A 129 -10.69 8.33 13.74
CA ALA A 129 -10.39 6.91 13.57
C ALA A 129 -9.27 6.67 12.54
N ALA A 130 -9.28 7.41 11.43
CA ALA A 130 -8.24 7.33 10.42
C ALA A 130 -6.87 7.80 10.93
N ARG A 131 -6.81 8.90 11.71
CA ARG A 131 -5.58 9.35 12.39
C ARG A 131 -5.08 8.28 13.35
N ILE A 132 -5.93 7.75 14.22
CA ILE A 132 -5.54 6.71 15.20
C ILE A 132 -4.99 5.48 14.47
N LYS A 133 -5.60 5.08 13.36
CA LYS A 133 -5.08 3.99 12.53
C LYS A 133 -3.66 4.29 12.03
N ALA A 134 -3.40 5.49 11.52
CA ALA A 134 -2.07 5.89 11.07
C ALA A 134 -1.04 5.87 12.21
N GLU A 135 -1.41 6.27 13.43
CA GLU A 135 -0.54 6.17 14.61
C GLU A 135 -0.21 4.72 14.96
N ILE A 136 -1.20 3.83 14.94
CA ILE A 136 -1.01 2.40 15.21
C ILE A 136 -0.07 1.79 14.17
N ASP A 137 -0.27 2.10 12.89
CA ASP A 137 0.53 1.54 11.80
C ASP A 137 1.99 2.06 11.87
N LEU A 138 2.17 3.35 12.18
CA LEU A 138 3.49 3.94 12.44
C LEU A 138 4.18 3.29 13.65
N TYR A 139 3.46 3.09 14.75
CA TYR A 139 3.99 2.46 15.96
C TYR A 139 4.45 1.02 15.68
N LYS A 140 3.65 0.24 14.95
CA LYS A 140 4.03 -1.11 14.51
C LYS A 140 5.30 -1.08 13.67
N ALA A 141 5.35 -0.21 12.67
CA ALA A 141 6.52 -0.08 11.79
C ALA A 141 7.80 0.30 12.57
N LYS A 142 7.71 1.17 13.58
CA LYS A 142 8.86 1.54 14.42
C LYS A 142 9.31 0.42 15.36
N LYS A 143 8.38 -0.43 15.82
CA LYS A 143 8.70 -1.56 16.69
C LYS A 143 9.41 -2.70 15.97
N ASP A 144 9.10 -2.87 14.67
CA ASP A 144 9.68 -3.91 13.83
C ASP A 144 11.09 -3.56 13.28
N GLN A 145 11.68 -2.43 13.71
CA GLN A 145 13.02 -1.96 13.37
C GLN A 145 14.10 -2.60 14.26
#